data_AF-A0A2D4HPR8-F1
#
_entry.id   AF-A0A2D4HPR8-F1
#
_cell.length_a   1.000
_cell.length_b   1.000
_cell.length_c   1.000
_cell.angle_alpha   90.00
_cell.angle_beta   90.00
_cell.angle_gamma   90.00
#
_symmetry.space_group_name_H-M   'P 1'
#
loop_
_entity.id
_entity.type
_entity.pdbx_description
1 polymer ?
#
loop_
_entity_poly.entity_id
_entity_poly.type
_entity_poly.pdbx_seq_one_letter_code
_entity_poly.pdbx_strand_id
1 'polypeptide(L)'
;QTIVKAEGKFIKKCQDMVMAELVNAGEDVLVFYNDRASFQTLVQMMRSERDRMDENSALMYHIHLVELLAVCTEGKNVYTEIKCNSLLPLDDIVRVVTHEDCIPEVKIAYINFLNHCYVDTEVEMKEIYTSNHMWKLFENFLVDICRTCNNTSDRKHADSILEKYVTEIVMSIVTTFFSSPFSDQSTTLQTRQPVFVQLLQGVFRVYHCNWLMPSQKASVESCIRVLSDVAKSRAIAIPVDLDSQVNNLFL
;
A
#
# COMPACT_ATOMS: atom_id res chain seq x y z
N GLN A 1 4.84 18.26 2.65
CA GLN A 1 5.85 17.19 2.46
C GLN A 1 7.29 17.73 2.38
N THR A 2 7.56 18.89 1.75
CA THR A 2 8.92 19.44 1.52
C THR A 2 9.77 19.69 2.79
N ILE A 3 9.16 19.82 3.96
CA ILE A 3 9.89 20.05 5.23
C ILE A 3 10.49 18.76 5.79
N VAL A 4 9.84 17.61 5.58
CA VAL A 4 10.27 16.30 6.10
C VAL A 4 11.14 15.52 5.11
N LYS A 5 11.02 15.85 3.81
CA LYS A 5 11.75 15.21 2.71
C LYS A 5 12.19 16.26 1.69
N ALA A 6 13.49 16.28 1.38
CA ALA A 6 14.09 17.14 0.37
C ALA A 6 14.92 16.30 -0.61
N GLU A 7 14.68 16.44 -1.92
CA GLU A 7 15.41 15.72 -2.98
C GLU A 7 15.46 14.19 -2.79
N GLY A 8 14.38 13.61 -2.26
CA GLY A 8 14.30 12.17 -1.98
C GLY A 8 15.02 11.72 -0.70
N LYS A 9 15.65 12.64 0.03
CA LYS A 9 16.29 12.38 1.33
C LYS A 9 15.42 12.86 2.48
N PHE A 10 15.25 12.00 3.48
CA PHE A 10 14.49 12.28 4.68
C PHE A 10 15.33 13.09 5.67
N ILE A 11 14.70 14.02 6.37
CA ILE A 11 15.35 14.81 7.41
C ILE A 11 14.76 14.37 8.75
N LYS A 12 15.38 13.37 9.40
CA LYS A 12 14.86 12.74 10.64
C LYS A 12 14.47 13.76 11.72
N LYS A 13 15.31 14.79 11.92
CA LYS A 13 15.00 15.87 12.86
C LYS A 13 13.71 16.62 12.53
N CYS A 14 13.43 16.87 11.25
CA CYS A 14 12.19 17.52 10.83
C CYS A 14 10.99 16.59 10.97
N GLN A 15 11.16 15.29 10.67
CA GLN A 15 10.11 14.28 10.92
C GLN A 15 9.74 14.24 12.41
N ASP A 16 10.73 14.21 13.30
CA ASP A 16 10.53 14.19 14.76
C ASP A 16 9.81 15.44 15.25
N MET A 17 10.24 16.63 14.79
CA MET A 17 9.61 17.90 15.16
C MET A 17 8.16 17.96 14.68
N VAL A 18 7.88 17.60 13.43
CA VAL A 18 6.51 17.57 12.90
C VAL A 18 5.65 16.60 13.70
N MET A 19 6.14 15.39 13.98
CA MET A 19 5.42 14.40 14.78
C MET A 19 5.16 14.88 16.20
N ALA A 20 6.11 15.59 16.82
CA ALA A 20 5.93 16.17 18.15
C ALA A 20 4.83 17.25 18.15
N GLU A 21 4.85 18.17 17.19
CA GLU A 21 3.84 19.23 17.08
C GLU A 21 2.44 18.67 16.78
N LEU A 22 2.33 17.66 15.90
CA LEU A 22 1.06 16.98 15.63
C LEU A 22 0.47 16.33 16.88
N VAL A 23 1.30 15.61 17.65
CA VAL A 23 0.84 14.97 18.91
C VAL A 23 0.48 16.02 19.95
N ASN A 24 1.22 17.13 20.04
CA ASN A 24 0.93 18.21 20.98
C ASN A 24 -0.39 18.92 20.65
N ALA A 25 -0.71 19.09 19.37
CA ALA A 25 -1.97 19.68 18.93
C ALA A 25 -3.17 18.75 19.18
N GLY A 26 -2.95 17.43 19.23
CA GLY A 26 -3.99 16.47 19.57
C GLY A 26 -5.14 16.47 18.57
N GLU A 27 -6.37 16.29 19.07
CA GLU A 27 -7.58 16.11 18.25
C GLU A 27 -7.96 17.33 17.38
N ASP A 28 -7.43 18.52 17.69
CA ASP A 28 -7.65 19.73 16.88
C ASP A 28 -7.02 19.61 15.47
N VAL A 29 -6.02 18.73 15.32
CA VAL A 29 -5.28 18.50 14.07
C VAL A 29 -5.31 17.02 13.67
N LEU A 30 -5.25 16.11 14.63
CA LEU A 30 -5.26 14.66 14.40
C LEU A 30 -6.68 14.12 14.24
N VAL A 31 -7.31 14.47 13.11
CA VAL A 31 -8.68 14.05 12.78
C VAL A 31 -8.69 12.67 12.13
N PHE A 32 -8.97 11.65 12.94
CA PHE A 32 -9.10 10.25 12.51
C PHE A 32 -10.55 9.77 12.58
N TYR A 33 -10.89 8.79 11.73
CA TYR A 33 -12.24 8.22 11.61
C TYR A 33 -12.27 6.75 12.07
N ASN A 34 -11.84 6.54 13.33
CA ASN A 34 -11.51 5.21 13.87
C ASN A 34 -12.68 4.52 14.56
N ASP A 35 -13.66 5.26 15.09
CA ASP A 35 -14.88 4.67 15.65
C ASP A 35 -15.93 4.38 14.55
N ARG A 36 -16.96 3.61 14.90
CA ARG A 36 -17.97 3.18 13.94
C ARG A 36 -18.73 4.34 13.29
N ALA A 37 -19.04 5.40 14.05
CA ALA A 37 -19.81 6.52 13.53
C ALA A 37 -18.94 7.41 12.64
N SER A 38 -17.73 7.76 13.10
CA SER A 38 -16.80 8.56 12.29
C SER A 38 -16.37 7.82 11.03
N PHE A 39 -16.15 6.50 11.08
CA PHE A 39 -15.86 5.71 9.88
C PHE A 39 -16.98 5.80 8.82
N GLN A 40 -18.24 5.81 9.23
CA GLN A 40 -19.35 6.02 8.28
C GLN A 40 -19.32 7.43 7.66
N THR A 41 -18.92 8.44 8.42
CA THR A 41 -18.69 9.79 7.88
C THR A 41 -17.59 9.78 6.82
N LEU A 42 -16.46 9.09 7.06
CA LEU A 42 -15.40 8.95 6.07
C LEU A 42 -15.90 8.29 4.78
N VAL A 43 -16.69 7.22 4.90
CA VAL A 43 -17.33 6.56 3.75
C VAL A 43 -18.27 7.50 3.00
N GLN A 44 -19.08 8.29 3.70
CA GLN A 44 -19.96 9.27 3.06
C GLN A 44 -19.17 10.34 2.28
N MET A 45 -18.08 10.84 2.86
CA MET A 45 -17.21 11.80 2.16
C MET A 45 -16.56 11.19 0.92
N MET A 46 -16.09 9.93 0.98
CA MET A 46 -15.53 9.23 -0.19
C MET A 46 -16.55 9.05 -1.33
N ARG A 47 -17.84 8.95 -1.01
CA ARG A 47 -18.92 8.85 -2.00
C ARG A 47 -19.37 10.20 -2.56
N SER A 48 -18.96 11.30 -1.93
CA SER A 48 -19.37 12.65 -2.28
C SER A 48 -18.39 13.26 -3.29
N GLU A 49 -18.83 13.46 -4.53
CA GLU A 49 -18.01 14.14 -5.55
C GLU A 49 -17.58 15.54 -5.08
N ARG A 50 -18.46 16.25 -4.37
CA ARG A 50 -18.14 17.57 -3.82
C ARG A 50 -16.94 17.51 -2.86
N ASP A 51 -16.93 16.57 -1.93
CA ASP A 51 -15.84 16.43 -0.97
C ASP A 51 -14.55 15.96 -1.64
N ARG A 52 -14.65 15.16 -2.70
CA ARG A 52 -13.49 14.73 -3.51
C ARG A 52 -12.87 15.84 -4.34
N MET A 53 -13.66 16.80 -4.80
CA MET A 53 -13.17 17.90 -5.67
C MET A 53 -12.76 19.16 -4.90
N ASP A 54 -13.20 19.32 -3.64
CA ASP A 54 -12.82 20.46 -2.81
C ASP A 54 -11.51 20.18 -2.05
N GLU A 55 -10.45 20.89 -2.42
CA GLU A 55 -9.13 20.80 -1.77
C GLU A 55 -9.16 21.14 -0.27
N ASN A 56 -10.17 21.88 0.19
CA ASN A 56 -10.34 22.24 1.59
C ASN A 56 -11.33 21.33 2.33
N SER A 57 -11.77 20.23 1.72
CA SER A 57 -12.70 19.30 2.36
C SER A 57 -12.04 18.55 3.52
N ALA A 58 -12.87 18.06 4.43
CA ALA A 58 -12.41 17.20 5.53
C ALA A 58 -11.79 15.89 5.00
N LEU A 59 -12.25 15.39 3.84
CA LEU A 59 -11.65 14.23 3.18
C LEU A 59 -10.23 14.52 2.72
N MET A 60 -10.02 15.63 2.02
CA MET A 60 -8.69 16.02 1.53
C MET A 60 -7.73 16.30 2.68
N TYR A 61 -8.20 16.95 3.74
CA TYR A 61 -7.44 17.13 4.97
C TYR A 61 -6.99 15.78 5.55
N HIS A 62 -7.91 14.83 5.68
CA HIS A 62 -7.62 13.51 6.22
C HIS A 62 -6.62 12.71 5.36
N ILE A 63 -6.78 12.73 4.03
CA ILE A 63 -5.81 12.12 3.10
C ILE A 63 -4.42 12.72 3.32
N HIS A 64 -4.30 14.04 3.32
CA HIS A 64 -3.01 14.71 3.52
C HIS A 64 -2.40 14.50 4.89
N LEU A 65 -3.23 14.35 5.93
CA LEU A 65 -2.76 14.00 7.27
C LEU A 65 -2.12 12.60 7.26
N VAL A 66 -2.78 11.60 6.69
CA VAL A 66 -2.24 10.23 6.62
C VAL A 66 -0.99 10.17 5.74
N GLU A 67 -0.96 10.90 4.61
CA GLU A 67 0.24 11.04 3.78
C GLU A 67 1.40 11.67 4.55
N LEU A 68 1.15 12.72 5.33
CA LEU A 68 2.18 13.35 6.14
C LEU A 68 2.75 12.38 7.18
N LEU A 69 1.89 11.62 7.86
CA LEU A 69 2.31 10.60 8.82
C LEU A 69 3.15 9.50 8.16
N ALA A 70 2.77 9.06 6.95
CA ALA A 70 3.55 8.09 6.18
C ALA A 70 4.97 8.61 5.87
N VAL A 71 5.09 9.88 5.46
CA VAL A 71 6.41 10.48 5.19
C VAL A 71 7.18 10.74 6.49
N CYS A 72 6.51 10.92 7.63
CA CYS A 72 7.17 11.01 8.93
C CYS A 72 7.84 9.69 9.35
N THR A 73 7.28 8.53 8.98
CA THR A 73 7.83 7.21 9.31
C THR A 73 8.81 6.67 8.27
N GLU A 74 8.76 7.19 7.03
CA GLU A 74 9.67 6.80 5.95
C GLU A 74 11.15 6.94 6.34
N GLY A 75 11.98 5.95 5.98
CA GLY A 75 13.41 5.95 6.31
C GLY A 75 13.74 5.39 7.70
N LYS A 76 12.88 4.52 8.23
CA LYS A 76 13.07 3.77 9.48
C LYS A 76 13.29 4.68 10.68
N ASN A 77 12.29 5.51 10.97
CA ASN A 77 12.32 6.43 12.10
C ASN A 77 11.49 5.87 13.26
N VAL A 78 12.13 5.05 14.10
CA VAL A 78 11.55 4.37 15.28
C VAL A 78 10.65 5.27 16.11
N TYR A 79 11.09 6.51 16.38
CA TYR A 79 10.35 7.44 17.23
C TYR A 79 8.97 7.75 16.63
N THR A 80 8.94 8.06 15.34
CA THR A 80 7.71 8.35 14.62
C THR A 80 6.88 7.09 14.37
N GLU A 81 7.50 5.95 14.09
CA GLU A 81 6.83 4.65 13.90
C GLU A 81 6.03 4.27 15.15
N ILE A 82 6.63 4.34 16.34
CA ILE A 82 5.95 4.01 17.60
C ILE A 82 4.72 4.90 17.83
N LYS A 83 4.89 6.21 17.60
CA LYS A 83 3.79 7.19 17.76
C LYS A 83 2.68 6.95 16.75
N CYS A 84 3.02 6.81 15.48
CA CYS A 84 2.08 6.62 14.39
C CYS A 84 1.28 5.32 14.52
N ASN A 85 1.92 4.23 14.97
CA ASN A 85 1.24 2.97 15.28
C ASN A 85 0.09 3.13 16.27
N SER A 86 0.23 4.04 17.24
CA SER A 86 -0.79 4.31 18.26
C SER A 86 -1.94 5.17 17.72
N LEU A 87 -1.69 5.97 16.68
CA LEU A 87 -2.67 6.89 16.09
C LEU A 87 -3.56 6.19 15.05
N LEU A 88 -2.99 5.30 14.24
CA LEU A 88 -3.69 4.61 13.18
C LEU A 88 -3.35 3.11 13.18
N PRO A 89 -4.07 2.31 13.99
CA PRO A 89 -3.83 0.87 14.13
C PRO A 89 -4.05 0.07 12.84
N LEU A 90 -3.39 -1.10 12.77
CA LEU A 90 -3.49 -2.01 11.61
C LEU A 90 -4.93 -2.42 11.28
N ASP A 91 -5.76 -2.69 12.30
CA ASP A 91 -7.18 -3.02 12.12
C ASP A 91 -7.95 -1.93 11.38
N ASP A 92 -7.73 -0.66 11.73
CA ASP A 92 -8.41 0.48 11.11
C ASP A 92 -7.92 0.69 9.67
N ILE A 93 -6.62 0.48 9.41
CA ILE A 93 -6.07 0.51 8.04
C ILE A 93 -6.75 -0.52 7.17
N VAL A 94 -6.81 -1.77 7.62
CA VAL A 94 -7.44 -2.86 6.86
C VAL A 94 -8.92 -2.57 6.66
N ARG A 95 -9.63 -2.08 7.69
CA ARG A 95 -11.05 -1.72 7.59
C ARG A 95 -11.31 -0.64 6.54
N VAL A 96 -10.49 0.41 6.50
CA VAL A 96 -10.64 1.51 5.54
C VAL A 96 -10.31 1.04 4.12
N VAL A 97 -9.15 0.41 3.90
CA VAL A 97 -8.69 0.05 2.56
C VAL A 97 -9.58 -1.02 1.91
N THR A 98 -10.09 -1.96 2.72
CA THR A 98 -10.93 -3.05 2.20
C THR A 98 -12.39 -2.68 2.02
N HIS A 99 -12.80 -1.47 2.41
CA HIS A 99 -14.17 -1.00 2.20
C HIS A 99 -14.49 -0.83 0.70
N GLU A 100 -15.70 -1.20 0.28
CA GLU A 100 -16.10 -1.19 -1.13
C GLU A 100 -16.09 0.21 -1.77
N ASP A 101 -16.46 1.22 -0.98
CA ASP A 101 -16.44 2.64 -1.38
C ASP A 101 -15.08 3.33 -1.17
N CYS A 102 -14.01 2.59 -0.83
CA CYS A 102 -12.70 3.19 -0.62
C CYS A 102 -12.07 3.65 -1.94
N ILE A 103 -11.83 4.96 -2.08
CA ILE A 103 -11.29 5.57 -3.29
C ILE A 103 -9.76 5.41 -3.38
N PRO A 104 -9.18 5.37 -4.60
CA PRO A 104 -7.74 5.19 -4.79
C PRO A 104 -6.85 6.19 -4.03
N GLU A 105 -7.28 7.44 -3.89
CA GLU A 105 -6.59 8.51 -3.17
C GLU A 105 -6.36 8.13 -1.69
N VAL A 106 -7.41 7.62 -1.03
CA VAL A 106 -7.33 7.13 0.35
C VAL A 106 -6.46 5.87 0.41
N LYS A 107 -6.61 4.94 -0.54
CA LYS A 107 -5.78 3.72 -0.58
C LYS A 107 -4.29 4.04 -0.73
N ILE A 108 -3.92 5.03 -1.53
CA ILE A 108 -2.53 5.48 -1.68
C ILE A 108 -1.97 5.95 -0.33
N ALA A 109 -2.68 6.84 0.37
CA ALA A 109 -2.23 7.37 1.65
C ALA A 109 -2.07 6.26 2.71
N TYR A 110 -3.10 5.43 2.85
CA TYR A 110 -3.13 4.36 3.86
C TYR A 110 -2.12 3.25 3.60
N ILE A 111 -1.93 2.82 2.35
CA ILE A 111 -0.97 1.75 2.03
C ILE A 111 0.48 2.26 2.09
N ASN A 112 0.75 3.52 1.74
CA ASN A 112 2.06 4.11 2.01
C ASN A 112 2.35 4.20 3.50
N PHE A 113 1.37 4.61 4.29
CA PHE A 113 1.48 4.61 5.75
C PHE A 113 1.76 3.21 6.29
N LEU A 114 1.00 2.20 5.86
CA LEU A 114 1.21 0.81 6.23
C LEU A 114 2.62 0.33 5.86
N ASN A 115 3.07 0.63 4.64
CA ASN A 115 4.39 0.23 4.17
C ASN A 115 5.49 0.80 5.07
N HIS A 116 5.47 2.09 5.38
CA HIS A 116 6.54 2.74 6.15
C HIS A 116 6.39 2.61 7.68
N CYS A 117 5.18 2.42 8.20
CA CYS A 117 4.93 2.34 9.64
C CYS A 117 4.84 0.92 10.19
N TYR A 118 4.65 -0.09 9.32
CA TYR A 118 4.52 -1.50 9.74
C TYR A 118 5.42 -2.47 8.97
N VAL A 119 5.63 -2.29 7.67
CA VAL A 119 6.32 -3.29 6.82
C VAL A 119 7.82 -3.02 6.71
N ASP A 120 8.21 -1.80 6.35
CA ASP A 120 9.59 -1.32 6.22
C ASP A 120 10.01 -0.47 7.42
N THR A 121 9.90 -1.06 8.61
CA THR A 121 10.23 -0.41 9.87
C THR A 121 11.65 -0.71 10.33
N GLU A 122 12.14 0.07 11.29
CA GLU A 122 13.38 -0.26 12.01
C GLU A 122 13.17 -1.47 12.93
N VAL A 123 12.09 -1.46 13.70
CA VAL A 123 11.72 -2.56 14.60
C VAL A 123 10.68 -3.42 13.93
N GLU A 124 10.98 -4.70 13.82
CA GLU A 124 10.12 -5.67 13.15
C GLU A 124 8.75 -5.82 13.83
N MET A 125 7.69 -5.73 13.05
CA MET A 125 6.30 -5.85 13.50
C MET A 125 5.73 -7.24 13.22
N LYS A 126 6.00 -8.22 14.08
CA LYS A 126 5.60 -9.63 13.89
C LYS A 126 4.12 -9.85 13.54
N GLU A 127 3.25 -8.94 13.98
CA GLU A 127 1.82 -9.00 13.73
C GLU A 127 1.47 -9.05 12.23
N ILE A 128 2.23 -8.36 11.35
CA ILE A 128 1.92 -8.33 9.92
C ILE A 128 2.14 -9.68 9.22
N TYR A 129 3.00 -10.54 9.78
CA TYR A 129 3.33 -11.86 9.22
C TYR A 129 2.52 -13.00 9.84
N THR A 130 1.95 -12.77 11.03
CA THR A 130 1.24 -13.79 11.82
C THR A 130 -0.28 -13.63 11.76
N SER A 131 -0.77 -12.42 11.51
CA SER A 131 -2.20 -12.13 11.39
C SER A 131 -2.73 -12.31 9.95
N ASN A 132 -4.05 -12.18 9.79
CA ASN A 132 -4.71 -12.23 8.48
C ASN A 132 -4.75 -10.87 7.77
N HIS A 133 -4.25 -9.79 8.38
CA HIS A 133 -4.38 -8.41 7.88
C HIS A 133 -3.80 -8.23 6.48
N MET A 134 -2.54 -8.60 6.29
CA MET A 134 -1.87 -8.48 4.98
C MET A 134 -2.53 -9.36 3.92
N TRP A 135 -3.03 -10.55 4.29
CA TRP A 135 -3.72 -11.44 3.35
C TRP A 135 -5.06 -10.88 2.87
N LYS A 136 -5.84 -10.25 3.76
CA LYS A 136 -7.06 -9.53 3.37
C LYS A 136 -6.74 -8.36 2.43
N LEU A 137 -5.63 -7.66 2.67
CA LEU A 137 -5.17 -6.58 1.79
C LEU A 137 -4.74 -7.12 0.42
N PHE A 138 -4.00 -8.23 0.35
CA PHE A 138 -3.65 -8.84 -0.92
C PHE A 138 -4.87 -9.29 -1.73
N GLU A 139 -5.88 -9.85 -1.08
CA GLU A 139 -7.17 -10.16 -1.72
C GLU A 139 -7.86 -8.89 -2.27
N ASN A 140 -7.80 -7.77 -1.54
CA ASN A 140 -8.32 -6.49 -2.02
C ASN A 140 -7.50 -5.92 -3.19
N PHE A 141 -6.17 -6.00 -3.12
CA PHE A 141 -5.28 -5.54 -4.20
C PHE A 141 -5.54 -6.31 -5.51
N LEU A 142 -5.87 -7.59 -5.44
CA LEU A 142 -6.23 -8.39 -6.61
C LEU A 142 -7.46 -7.82 -7.36
N VAL A 143 -8.44 -7.27 -6.64
CA VAL A 143 -9.61 -6.62 -7.25
C VAL A 143 -9.17 -5.39 -8.02
N ASP A 144 -8.34 -4.55 -7.42
CA ASP A 144 -7.84 -3.32 -8.04
C ASP A 144 -6.91 -3.60 -9.23
N ILE A 145 -6.01 -4.57 -9.10
CA ILE A 145 -5.15 -5.06 -10.18
C ILE A 145 -6.00 -5.52 -11.38
N CYS A 146 -7.07 -6.27 -11.11
CA CYS A 146 -7.97 -6.76 -12.16
C CYS A 146 -8.69 -5.60 -12.86
N ARG A 147 -9.20 -4.61 -12.10
CA ARG A 147 -9.82 -3.39 -12.65
C ARG A 147 -8.85 -2.63 -13.56
N THR A 148 -7.63 -2.40 -13.09
CA THR A 148 -6.56 -1.73 -13.86
C THR A 148 -6.22 -2.46 -15.16
N CYS A 149 -6.14 -3.79 -15.14
CA CYS A 149 -5.84 -4.58 -16.35
C CYS A 149 -7.00 -4.60 -17.37
N ASN A 150 -8.25 -4.46 -16.91
CA ASN A 150 -9.42 -4.56 -17.79
C ASN A 150 -9.77 -3.21 -18.45
N ASN A 151 -9.33 -2.07 -17.89
CA ASN A 151 -9.56 -0.72 -18.42
C ASN A 151 -8.59 -0.32 -19.55
N THR A 152 -8.35 -1.22 -20.51
CA THR A 152 -7.32 -1.02 -21.55
C THR A 152 -7.81 -0.40 -22.85
N SER A 153 -9.11 -0.34 -23.09
CA SER A 153 -9.71 0.07 -24.38
C SER A 153 -10.04 1.56 -24.49
N ASP A 154 -10.45 2.23 -23.41
CA ASP A 154 -10.78 3.66 -23.39
C ASP A 154 -9.79 4.46 -22.54
N ARG A 155 -8.62 4.76 -23.12
CA ARG A 155 -7.56 5.52 -22.44
C ARG A 155 -7.93 6.98 -22.13
N LYS A 156 -8.97 7.53 -22.76
CA LYS A 156 -9.40 8.93 -22.50
C LYS A 156 -10.09 9.08 -21.15
N HIS A 157 -10.65 7.99 -20.63
CA HIS A 157 -11.31 7.93 -19.32
C HIS A 157 -10.60 6.97 -18.37
N ALA A 158 -9.29 6.77 -18.56
CA ALA A 158 -8.49 5.94 -17.68
C ALA A 158 -8.42 6.56 -16.27
N ASP A 159 -8.61 5.72 -15.25
CA ASP A 159 -8.41 6.11 -13.86
C ASP A 159 -6.91 6.12 -13.55
N SER A 160 -6.27 7.27 -13.78
CA SER A 160 -4.83 7.45 -13.59
C SER A 160 -4.39 7.29 -12.13
N ILE A 161 -5.28 7.55 -11.18
CA ILE A 161 -4.99 7.42 -9.75
C ILE A 161 -4.97 5.94 -9.37
N LEU A 162 -5.95 5.15 -9.84
CA LEU A 162 -5.95 3.70 -9.65
C LEU A 162 -4.74 3.04 -10.34
N GLU A 163 -4.38 3.48 -11.54
CA GLU A 163 -3.18 3.00 -12.24
C GLU A 163 -1.91 3.27 -11.43
N LYS A 164 -1.75 4.50 -10.91
CA LYS A 164 -0.64 4.86 -10.04
C LYS A 164 -0.62 4.03 -8.75
N TYR A 165 -1.78 3.89 -8.09
CA TYR A 165 -1.93 3.08 -6.89
C TYR A 165 -1.45 1.64 -7.12
N VAL A 166 -1.91 1.00 -8.20
CA VAL A 166 -1.53 -0.39 -8.51
C VAL A 166 -0.06 -0.50 -8.92
N THR A 167 0.43 0.37 -9.79
CA THR A 167 1.77 0.24 -10.39
C THR A 167 2.91 0.72 -9.51
N GLU A 168 2.63 1.60 -8.55
CA GLU A 168 3.64 2.14 -7.62
C GLU A 168 3.42 1.60 -6.20
N ILE A 169 2.23 1.83 -5.63
CA ILE A 169 2.02 1.62 -4.20
C ILE A 169 1.83 0.13 -3.87
N VAL A 170 0.96 -0.56 -4.61
CA VAL A 170 0.76 -2.01 -4.45
C VAL A 170 2.03 -2.79 -4.78
N MET A 171 2.72 -2.45 -5.88
CA MET A 171 3.99 -3.09 -6.23
C MET A 171 5.04 -2.89 -5.12
N SER A 172 5.14 -1.69 -4.56
CA SER A 172 6.08 -1.39 -3.49
C SER A 172 5.82 -2.23 -2.25
N ILE A 173 4.60 -2.20 -1.67
CA ILE A 173 4.33 -2.93 -0.43
C ILE A 173 4.44 -4.45 -0.61
N VAL A 174 4.00 -4.99 -1.76
CA VAL A 174 4.14 -6.42 -2.06
C VAL A 174 5.63 -6.80 -2.15
N THR A 175 6.43 -6.01 -2.86
CA THR A 175 7.88 -6.22 -2.98
C THR A 175 8.53 -6.17 -1.60
N THR A 176 8.26 -5.15 -0.79
CA THR A 176 8.82 -4.98 0.55
C THR A 176 8.44 -6.14 1.47
N PHE A 177 7.15 -6.50 1.51
CA PHE A 177 6.64 -7.56 2.39
C PHE A 177 7.28 -8.92 2.08
N PHE A 178 7.35 -9.30 0.81
CA PHE A 178 7.91 -10.59 0.39
C PHE A 178 9.44 -10.61 0.35
N SER A 179 10.11 -9.46 0.34
CA SER A 179 11.57 -9.37 0.50
C SER A 179 12.02 -9.53 1.95
N SER A 180 11.11 -9.43 2.91
CA SER A 180 11.43 -9.58 4.33
C SER A 180 11.76 -11.04 4.68
N PRO A 181 12.87 -11.31 5.39
CA PRO A 181 13.24 -12.67 5.80
C PRO A 181 12.24 -13.27 6.81
N PHE A 182 11.41 -12.46 7.46
CA PHE A 182 10.39 -12.94 8.40
C PHE A 182 9.12 -13.38 7.70
N SER A 183 8.88 -12.89 6.48
CA SER A 183 7.87 -13.48 5.63
C SER A 183 8.20 -14.96 5.37
N ASP A 184 9.49 -15.37 5.35
CA ASP A 184 9.94 -16.77 5.17
C ASP A 184 9.55 -17.69 6.33
N GLN A 185 9.42 -17.15 7.54
CA GLN A 185 9.11 -17.94 8.74
C GLN A 185 7.60 -18.15 8.93
N SER A 186 6.77 -17.46 8.15
CA SER A 186 5.32 -17.57 8.24
C SER A 186 4.82 -18.85 7.57
N THR A 187 4.33 -19.79 8.37
CA THR A 187 3.65 -21.02 7.89
C THR A 187 2.37 -20.72 7.12
N THR A 188 1.85 -19.50 7.23
CA THR A 188 0.63 -19.02 6.59
C THR A 188 0.75 -19.01 5.06
N LEU A 189 1.95 -18.91 4.48
CA LEU A 189 2.08 -18.86 3.01
C LEU A 189 1.64 -20.15 2.33
N GLN A 190 1.86 -21.32 2.93
CA GLN A 190 1.42 -22.60 2.35
C GLN A 190 -0.12 -22.69 2.28
N THR A 191 -0.81 -22.25 3.33
CA THR A 191 -2.28 -22.24 3.37
C THR A 191 -2.89 -21.12 2.54
N ARG A 192 -2.11 -20.08 2.23
CA ARG A 192 -2.50 -18.93 1.40
C ARG A 192 -1.93 -18.95 -0.01
N GLN A 193 -1.37 -20.09 -0.43
CA GLN A 193 -0.82 -20.30 -1.77
C GLN A 193 -1.74 -19.80 -2.90
N PRO A 194 -3.08 -20.02 -2.88
CA PRO A 194 -3.94 -19.51 -3.95
C PRO A 194 -3.88 -17.99 -4.13
N VAL A 195 -3.87 -17.23 -3.03
CA VAL A 195 -3.79 -15.76 -3.06
C VAL A 195 -2.43 -15.32 -3.60
N PHE A 196 -1.35 -15.97 -3.16
CA PHE A 196 -0.01 -15.69 -3.66
C PHE A 196 0.12 -15.93 -5.16
N VAL A 197 -0.38 -17.08 -5.66
CA VAL A 197 -0.35 -17.40 -7.10
C VAL A 197 -1.17 -16.39 -7.89
N GLN A 198 -2.36 -16.03 -7.41
CA GLN A 198 -3.20 -15.01 -8.03
C GLN A 198 -2.50 -13.64 -8.06
N LEU A 199 -1.74 -13.31 -7.02
CA LEU A 199 -0.98 -12.05 -6.95
C LEU A 199 0.11 -12.02 -8.02
N LEU A 200 0.91 -13.08 -8.13
CA LEU A 200 1.91 -13.21 -9.18
C LEU A 200 1.28 -13.12 -10.58
N GLN A 201 0.17 -13.84 -10.81
CA GLN A 201 -0.57 -13.76 -12.07
C GLN A 201 -1.09 -12.35 -12.36
N GLY A 202 -1.66 -11.68 -11.36
CA GLY A 202 -2.19 -10.33 -11.47
C GLY A 202 -1.10 -9.33 -11.82
N VAL A 203 0.02 -9.35 -11.09
CA VAL A 203 1.18 -8.48 -11.35
C VAL A 203 1.75 -8.75 -12.75
N PHE A 204 1.86 -10.02 -13.16
CA PHE A 204 2.30 -10.38 -14.50
C PHE A 204 1.36 -9.87 -15.60
N ARG A 205 0.04 -9.86 -15.37
CA ARG A 205 -0.93 -9.24 -16.29
C ARG A 205 -0.74 -7.72 -16.37
N VAL A 206 -0.46 -7.04 -15.25
CA VAL A 206 -0.15 -5.59 -15.26
C VAL A 206 1.06 -5.31 -16.15
N TYR A 207 2.12 -6.12 -16.07
CA TYR A 207 3.34 -5.93 -16.89
C TYR A 207 3.08 -5.88 -18.41
N HIS A 208 2.04 -6.58 -18.88
CA HIS A 208 1.65 -6.64 -20.29
C HIS A 208 0.71 -5.49 -20.71
N CYS A 209 0.38 -4.57 -19.80
CA CYS A 209 -0.38 -3.39 -20.14
C CYS A 209 0.49 -2.44 -21.00
N ASN A 210 0.03 -2.17 -22.22
CA ASN A 210 0.78 -1.37 -23.21
C ASN A 210 0.90 0.12 -22.84
N TRP A 211 0.19 0.58 -21.82
CA TRP A 211 0.17 1.97 -21.37
C TRP A 211 1.17 2.27 -20.25
N LEU A 212 1.87 1.25 -19.72
CA LEU A 212 2.82 1.45 -18.63
C LEU A 212 3.98 2.37 -19.03
N MET A 213 4.25 3.36 -18.19
CA MET A 213 5.46 4.18 -18.29
C MET A 213 6.69 3.35 -17.90
N PRO A 214 7.90 3.71 -18.38
CA PRO A 214 9.13 2.95 -18.05
C PRO A 214 9.37 2.75 -16.55
N SER A 215 9.12 3.78 -15.73
CA SER A 215 9.26 3.71 -14.26
C SER A 215 8.26 2.73 -13.64
N GLN A 216 7.00 2.79 -14.05
CA GLN A 216 5.94 1.88 -13.60
C GLN A 216 6.26 0.44 -14.01
N LYS A 217 6.71 0.24 -15.26
CA LYS A 217 7.09 -1.08 -15.75
C LYS A 217 8.26 -1.69 -14.96
N ALA A 218 9.26 -0.88 -14.60
CA ALA A 218 10.37 -1.32 -13.75
C ALA A 218 9.90 -1.71 -12.34
N SER A 219 8.97 -0.96 -11.74
CA SER A 219 8.36 -1.29 -10.44
C SER A 219 7.63 -2.64 -10.50
N VAL A 220 6.81 -2.85 -11.52
CA VAL A 220 6.07 -4.09 -11.75
C VAL A 220 7.03 -5.26 -11.97
N GLU A 221 8.08 -5.08 -12.78
CA GLU A 221 9.10 -6.10 -13.03
C GLU A 221 9.84 -6.51 -11.74
N SER A 222 10.21 -5.53 -10.91
CA SER A 222 10.83 -5.79 -9.61
C SER A 222 9.92 -6.62 -8.71
N CYS A 223 8.62 -6.32 -8.69
CA CYS A 223 7.64 -7.09 -7.93
C CYS A 223 7.51 -8.53 -8.45
N ILE A 224 7.50 -8.73 -9.78
CA ILE A 224 7.47 -10.08 -10.39
C ILE A 224 8.71 -10.87 -9.99
N ARG A 225 9.90 -10.25 -10.02
CA ARG A 225 11.16 -10.88 -9.65
C ARG A 225 11.11 -11.39 -8.20
N VAL A 226 10.73 -10.55 -7.25
CA VAL A 226 10.63 -10.93 -5.84
C VAL A 226 9.62 -12.06 -5.64
N LEU A 227 8.43 -11.96 -6.21
CA LEU A 227 7.42 -13.02 -6.08
C LEU A 227 7.89 -14.35 -6.72
N SER A 228 8.54 -14.29 -7.88
CA SER A 228 9.14 -15.46 -8.53
C SER A 228 10.22 -16.12 -7.66
N ASP A 229 11.12 -15.31 -7.09
CA ASP A 229 12.21 -15.81 -6.24
C ASP A 229 11.66 -16.45 -4.96
N VAL A 230 10.62 -15.86 -4.36
CA VAL A 230 9.90 -16.45 -3.22
C VAL A 230 9.20 -17.75 -3.59
N ALA A 231 8.58 -17.83 -4.77
CA ALA A 231 7.95 -19.08 -5.23
C ALA A 231 8.97 -20.21 -5.35
N LYS A 232 10.14 -19.93 -5.93
CA LYS A 232 11.24 -20.88 -6.10
C LYS A 232 11.87 -21.28 -4.76
N SER A 233 12.23 -20.31 -3.91
CA SER A 233 12.91 -20.57 -2.65
C SER A 233 12.05 -21.38 -1.67
N ARG A 234 10.72 -21.21 -1.73
CA ARG A 234 9.76 -21.88 -0.85
C ARG A 234 9.04 -23.06 -1.50
N ALA A 235 9.44 -23.47 -2.70
CA ALA A 235 8.82 -24.56 -3.46
C ALA A 235 7.28 -24.42 -3.57
N ILE A 236 6.80 -23.19 -3.78
CA ILE A 236 5.37 -22.91 -3.97
C ILE A 236 5.00 -23.38 -5.37
N ALA A 237 4.04 -24.31 -5.47
CA ALA A 237 3.59 -24.76 -6.76
C ALA A 237 2.85 -23.63 -7.50
N ILE A 238 3.41 -23.22 -8.62
CA ILE A 238 2.81 -22.26 -9.56
C ILE A 238 2.42 -23.00 -10.84
N PRO A 239 1.37 -22.56 -11.57
CA PRO A 239 1.00 -23.15 -12.84
C PRO A 239 2.16 -23.11 -13.84
N VAL A 240 2.41 -24.22 -14.55
CA VAL A 240 3.57 -24.38 -15.46
C VAL A 240 3.63 -23.27 -16.52
N ASP A 241 2.48 -22.88 -17.07
CA ASP A 241 2.42 -21.81 -18.07
C ASP A 241 2.87 -20.46 -17.49
N LEU A 242 2.50 -20.15 -16.24
CA LEU A 242 2.91 -18.94 -15.56
C LEU A 242 4.42 -18.96 -15.26
N ASP A 243 4.93 -20.09 -14.76
CA ASP A 243 6.37 -20.24 -14.50
C ASP A 243 7.18 -20.04 -15.78
N SER A 244 6.78 -20.67 -16.89
CA SER A 244 7.43 -20.50 -18.18
C SER A 244 7.42 -19.04 -18.65
N GLN A 245 6.27 -18.37 -18.55
CA GLN A 245 6.12 -16.97 -18.94
C GLN A 245 6.98 -16.01 -18.09
N VAL A 246 7.03 -16.24 -16.77
CA VAL A 246 7.84 -15.43 -15.85
C VAL A 246 9.34 -15.67 -16.08
N ASN A 247 9.77 -16.92 -16.32
CA ASN A 247 11.16 -17.20 -16.62
C ASN A 247 11.60 -16.56 -17.96
N ASN A 248 10.75 -16.58 -18.98
CA ASN A 248 11.01 -15.91 -20.26
C ASN A 248 11.14 -14.39 -20.16
N LEU A 249 10.59 -13.77 -19.11
CA LEU A 249 10.72 -12.34 -18.88
C LEU A 249 12.16 -11.94 -18.47
N PHE A 250 12.91 -12.85 -17.86
CA PHE A 250 14.25 -12.58 -17.30
C PHE A 250 15.39 -13.31 -18.02
N LEU A 251 15.09 -13.99 -19.13
CA LEU A 251 16.07 -14.58 -20.07
C LEU A 251 16.56 -13.52 -21.07
#